data_AF-A0A7C4YAG6-F1
#
_entry.id   AF-A0A7C4YAG6-F1
#
_cell.length_a   1.000
_cell.length_b   1.000
_cell.length_c   1.000
_cell.angle_alpha   90.00
_cell.angle_beta   90.00
_cell.angle_gamma   90.00
#
_symmetry.space_group_name_H-M   'P 1'
#
loop_
_entity.id
_entity.type
_entity.pdbx_description
1 polymer ?
#
loop_
_entity_poly.entity_id
_entity_poly.type
_entity_poly.pdbx_seq_one_letter_code
_entity_poly.pdbx_strand_id
1 'polypeptide(L)'
;MFEPRESCSEEECFAAFEKLFPRGFSGPDVLAEAPLDRLSGISSDDPKETERNIRELVGRCLWDIFSDNHDVITADGRALDLGSFRGSGGFLADYSYSKTGKDEFDYIDFYLGNTIARPEFQTTLLLIYEMIFRRLKRESLDWIYHFPRLNIVDLRPLRDALNQDAKPDWQDYSPSEAFAKEEENRRLDEEIAEMRRQLEESRNAAIEEALKHPPPATVQAYRNVYGRWPKGWPPEVGEE
;
A
#
# COMPACT_ATOMS: atom_id res chain seq x y z
N MET A 1 -10.21 -11.20 -9.46
CA MET A 1 -9.32 -12.00 -8.56
C MET A 1 -7.89 -11.85 -9.05
N PHE A 2 -7.01 -11.12 -8.35
CA PHE A 2 -5.63 -10.90 -8.82
C PHE A 2 -4.89 -12.24 -8.86
N GLU A 3 -4.30 -12.57 -10.00
CA GLU A 3 -3.36 -13.69 -10.07
C GLU A 3 -2.22 -13.41 -9.09
N PRO A 4 -1.87 -14.35 -8.20
CA PRO A 4 -0.78 -14.16 -7.27
C PRO A 4 0.50 -13.93 -8.07
N ARG A 5 1.02 -12.70 -8.02
CA ARG A 5 2.33 -12.39 -8.58
C ARG A 5 3.39 -12.93 -7.65
N GLU A 6 4.48 -13.39 -8.23
CA GLU A 6 5.66 -13.71 -7.44
C GLU A 6 6.20 -12.41 -6.84
N SER A 7 6.35 -12.40 -5.51
CA SER A 7 6.93 -11.27 -4.77
C SER A 7 8.44 -11.44 -4.68
N CYS A 8 9.16 -10.32 -4.72
CA CYS A 8 10.57 -10.28 -4.36
C CYS A 8 10.78 -10.69 -2.90
N SER A 9 11.97 -11.22 -2.58
CA SER A 9 12.34 -11.46 -1.19
C SER A 9 12.61 -10.13 -0.46
N GLU A 10 12.64 -10.18 0.87
CA GLU A 10 12.97 -9.02 1.70
C GLU A 10 14.36 -8.45 1.36
N GLU A 11 15.35 -9.31 1.09
CA GLU A 11 16.70 -8.89 0.69
C GLU A 11 16.71 -8.19 -0.67
N GLU A 12 15.88 -8.64 -1.61
CA GLU A 12 15.73 -7.99 -2.91
C GLU A 12 15.05 -6.63 -2.78
N CYS A 13 14.03 -6.51 -1.92
CA CYS A 13 13.40 -5.24 -1.57
C CYS A 13 14.42 -4.28 -0.94
N PHE A 14 15.21 -4.73 0.03
CA PHE A 14 16.31 -3.93 0.59
C PHE A 14 17.31 -3.48 -0.48
N ALA A 15 17.75 -4.39 -1.36
CA ALA A 15 18.68 -4.07 -2.43
C ALA A 15 18.09 -3.08 -3.45
N ALA A 16 16.78 -3.12 -3.70
CA ALA A 16 16.11 -2.10 -4.51
C ALA A 16 16.14 -0.73 -3.81
N PHE A 17 15.85 -0.68 -2.51
CA PHE A 17 15.91 0.55 -1.72
C PHE A 17 17.34 1.13 -1.64
N GLU A 18 18.38 0.29 -1.58
CA GLU A 18 19.78 0.74 -1.67
C GLU A 18 20.08 1.51 -2.95
N LYS A 19 19.50 1.09 -4.08
CA LYS A 19 19.65 1.80 -5.36
C LYS A 19 18.82 3.07 -5.40
N LEU A 20 17.61 3.03 -4.87
CA LEU A 20 16.69 4.17 -4.86
C LEU A 20 17.17 5.26 -3.87
N PHE A 21 17.69 4.90 -2.71
CA PHE A 21 18.05 5.81 -1.61
C PHE A 21 19.39 5.44 -0.97
N PRO A 22 20.51 5.47 -1.71
CA PRO A 22 21.81 4.99 -1.23
C PRO A 22 22.34 5.74 0.00
N ARG A 23 21.87 6.98 0.22
CA ARG A 23 22.23 7.82 1.38
C ARG A 23 21.05 8.04 2.34
N GLY A 24 20.01 7.21 2.26
CA GLY A 24 18.79 7.32 3.07
C GLY A 24 17.82 8.41 2.59
N PHE A 25 16.68 8.52 3.27
CA PHE A 25 15.55 9.35 2.81
C PHE A 25 15.72 10.87 2.99
N SER A 26 16.81 11.31 3.62
CA SER A 26 17.19 12.72 3.77
C SER A 26 18.63 12.96 3.30
N GLY A 27 19.17 12.02 2.52
CA GLY A 27 20.52 12.11 1.98
C GLY A 27 20.71 13.26 1.00
N PRO A 28 21.97 13.65 0.70
CA PRO A 28 22.26 14.76 -0.22
C PRO A 28 21.69 14.56 -1.62
N ASP A 29 21.52 13.31 -2.07
CA ASP A 29 20.86 12.98 -3.34
C ASP A 29 19.36 13.28 -3.33
N VAL A 30 18.68 13.06 -2.19
CA VAL A 30 17.26 13.43 -2.02
C VAL A 30 17.12 14.95 -2.04
N LEU A 31 17.94 15.65 -1.26
CA LEU A 31 17.91 17.11 -1.16
C LEU A 31 18.24 17.80 -2.49
N ALA A 32 19.08 17.18 -3.33
CA ALA A 32 19.37 17.69 -4.67
C ALA A 32 18.18 17.55 -5.64
N GLU A 33 17.35 16.51 -5.49
CA GLU A 33 16.22 16.24 -6.38
C GLU A 33 14.89 16.86 -5.89
N ALA A 34 14.80 17.18 -4.60
CA ALA A 34 13.68 17.83 -3.91
C ALA A 34 14.20 18.90 -2.94
N PRO A 35 14.62 20.08 -3.44
CA PRO A 35 15.32 21.06 -2.63
C PRO A 35 14.38 21.77 -1.64
N LEU A 36 14.92 22.07 -0.45
CA LEU A 36 14.20 22.60 0.71
C LEU A 36 13.42 23.89 0.45
N ASP A 37 13.91 24.75 -0.44
CA ASP A 37 13.26 26.00 -0.84
C ASP A 37 11.90 25.78 -1.52
N ARG A 38 11.68 24.57 -2.04
CA ARG A 38 10.41 24.13 -2.64
C ARG A 38 9.53 23.33 -1.68
N LEU A 39 10.03 22.98 -0.49
CA LEU A 39 9.33 22.20 0.53
C LEU A 39 8.78 23.13 1.62
N SER A 40 7.86 24.02 1.25
CA SER A 40 7.25 24.98 2.18
C SER A 40 6.61 24.25 3.37
N GLY A 41 6.93 24.65 4.61
CA GLY A 41 6.34 24.08 5.83
C GLY A 41 7.11 22.93 6.47
N ILE A 42 8.21 22.48 5.86
CA ILE A 42 9.07 21.39 6.38
C ILE A 42 10.28 21.93 7.17
N SER A 43 10.78 23.10 6.74
CA SER A 43 11.93 23.76 7.36
C SER A 43 11.60 24.19 8.78
N SER A 44 12.45 23.78 9.71
CA SER A 44 12.54 24.28 11.08
C SER A 44 13.81 25.12 11.25
N ASP A 45 13.84 25.98 12.26
CA ASP A 45 15.05 26.69 12.69
C ASP A 45 16.15 25.73 13.16
N ASP A 46 15.78 24.51 13.58
CA ASP A 46 16.72 23.42 13.84
C ASP A 46 16.98 22.60 12.56
N PRO A 47 18.22 22.57 12.03
CA PRO A 47 18.59 21.74 10.89
C PRO A 47 18.32 20.24 11.12
N LYS A 48 18.43 19.75 12.36
CA LYS A 48 18.16 18.34 12.68
C LYS A 48 16.68 18.00 12.58
N GLU A 49 15.83 18.93 13.00
CA GLU A 49 14.37 18.77 12.88
C GLU A 49 13.96 18.83 11.41
N THR A 50 14.57 19.72 10.62
CA THR A 50 14.35 19.77 9.16
C THR A 50 14.73 18.45 8.49
N GLU A 51 15.89 17.89 8.81
CA GLU A 51 16.33 16.58 8.30
C GLU A 51 15.36 15.46 8.68
N ARG A 52 14.92 15.44 9.95
CA ARG A 52 13.91 14.49 10.45
C ARG A 52 12.59 14.63 9.68
N ASN A 53 12.09 15.84 9.47
CA ASN A 53 10.82 16.08 8.78
C ASN A 53 10.85 15.62 7.32
N ILE A 54 11.97 15.81 6.61
CA ILE A 54 12.16 15.30 5.24
C ILE A 54 12.13 13.78 5.24
N ARG A 55 12.85 13.15 6.17
CA ARG A 55 12.91 11.69 6.29
C ARG A 55 11.54 11.10 6.59
N GLU A 56 10.78 11.74 7.48
CA GLU A 56 9.40 11.38 7.78
C GLU A 56 8.52 11.49 6.52
N LEU A 57 8.56 12.63 5.84
CA LEU A 57 7.74 12.87 4.65
C LEU A 57 8.04 11.87 3.51
N VAL A 58 9.32 11.64 3.21
CA VAL A 58 9.72 10.71 2.16
C VAL A 58 9.28 9.29 2.54
N GLY A 59 9.46 8.87 3.79
CA GLY A 59 8.99 7.56 4.25
C GLY A 59 7.47 7.41 4.14
N ARG A 60 6.68 8.43 4.52
CA ARG A 60 5.22 8.42 4.34
C ARG A 60 4.81 8.31 2.87
N CYS A 61 5.47 9.05 1.98
CA CYS A 61 5.21 8.98 0.53
C CYS A 61 5.60 7.61 -0.05
N LEU A 62 6.65 6.97 0.47
CA LEU A 62 7.02 5.61 0.08
C LEU A 62 5.99 4.60 0.55
N TRP A 63 5.44 4.76 1.76
CA TRP A 63 4.33 3.92 2.22
C TRP A 63 3.13 4.02 1.28
N ASP A 64 2.74 5.23 0.85
CA ASP A 64 1.63 5.42 -0.08
C ASP A 64 1.89 4.69 -1.42
N ILE A 65 3.12 4.75 -1.95
CA ILE A 65 3.47 4.14 -3.24
C ILE A 65 3.58 2.61 -3.18
N PHE A 66 4.16 2.07 -2.11
CA PHE A 66 4.49 0.63 -1.99
C PHE A 66 3.46 -0.18 -1.21
N SER A 67 2.57 0.47 -0.45
CA SER A 67 1.73 -0.25 0.52
C SER A 67 0.25 0.12 0.52
N ASP A 68 -0.20 1.24 -0.05
CA ASP A 68 -1.63 1.65 -0.02
C ASP A 68 -2.46 0.85 -1.03
N ASN A 69 -2.37 -0.48 -0.95
CA ASN A 69 -2.82 -1.47 -1.93
C ASN A 69 -2.16 -1.33 -3.31
N HIS A 70 -1.09 -0.54 -3.44
CA HIS A 70 -0.40 -0.31 -4.70
C HIS A 70 0.76 -1.27 -4.91
N ASP A 71 1.04 -1.63 -6.17
CA ASP A 71 2.17 -2.52 -6.49
C ASP A 71 3.28 -1.74 -7.21
N VAL A 72 4.52 -1.87 -6.74
CA VAL A 72 5.71 -1.53 -7.51
C VAL A 72 6.22 -2.80 -8.19
N ILE A 73 6.32 -2.77 -9.51
CA ILE A 73 6.61 -3.94 -10.34
C ILE A 73 8.02 -3.83 -10.92
N THR A 74 8.80 -4.88 -10.81
CA THR A 74 10.14 -4.99 -11.39
C THR A 74 10.06 -5.29 -12.89
N ALA A 75 11.16 -5.09 -13.61
CA ALA A 75 11.22 -5.34 -15.05
C ALA A 75 10.96 -6.81 -15.44
N ASP A 76 11.21 -7.76 -14.54
CA ASP A 76 10.91 -9.19 -14.68
C ASP A 76 9.46 -9.54 -14.25
N GLY A 77 8.65 -8.56 -13.82
CA GLY A 77 7.23 -8.71 -13.54
C GLY A 77 6.88 -9.10 -12.10
N ARG A 78 7.88 -9.19 -11.22
CA ARG A 78 7.68 -9.46 -9.79
C ARG A 78 7.28 -8.20 -9.03
N ALA A 79 6.61 -8.37 -7.89
CA ALA A 79 6.22 -7.25 -7.03
C ALA A 79 7.29 -6.99 -5.95
N LEU A 80 7.67 -5.72 -5.77
CA LEU A 80 8.40 -5.27 -4.57
C LEU A 80 7.40 -5.13 -3.42
N ASP A 81 6.99 -6.28 -2.88
CA ASP A 81 6.07 -6.39 -1.77
C ASP A 81 6.80 -6.16 -0.44
N LEU A 82 6.43 -5.10 0.28
CA LEU A 82 6.97 -4.79 1.61
C LEU A 82 6.16 -5.45 2.74
N GLY A 83 5.16 -6.26 2.40
CA GLY A 83 4.29 -6.99 3.30
C GLY A 83 3.02 -6.22 3.64
N SER A 84 2.47 -6.52 4.83
CA SER A 84 1.23 -5.86 5.29
C SER A 84 1.42 -4.35 5.47
N PHE A 85 0.33 -3.59 5.56
CA PHE A 85 0.37 -2.15 5.84
C PHE A 85 1.27 -1.75 7.03
N ARG A 86 1.28 -2.56 8.09
CA ARG A 86 2.17 -2.36 9.24
C ARG A 86 3.60 -2.84 8.95
N GLY A 87 3.73 -3.95 8.22
CA GLY A 87 5.01 -4.49 7.76
C GLY A 87 5.78 -3.48 6.91
N SER A 88 5.12 -2.85 5.94
CA SER A 88 5.69 -1.78 5.12
C SER A 88 6.17 -0.60 5.96
N GLY A 89 5.40 -0.21 7.00
CA GLY A 89 5.83 0.82 7.95
C GLY A 89 7.09 0.41 8.71
N GLY A 90 7.16 -0.84 9.18
CA GLY A 90 8.33 -1.39 9.87
C GLY A 90 9.55 -1.45 8.97
N PHE A 91 9.40 -1.95 7.75
CA PHE A 91 10.47 -2.01 6.74
C PHE A 91 11.09 -0.63 6.49
N LEU A 92 10.27 0.42 6.36
CA LEU A 92 10.74 1.78 6.14
C LEU A 92 11.49 2.35 7.35
N ALA A 93 11.04 2.03 8.57
CA ALA A 93 11.73 2.38 9.81
C ALA A 93 13.09 1.67 9.91
N ASP A 94 13.13 0.37 9.66
CA ASP A 94 14.35 -0.45 9.67
C ASP A 94 15.35 0.03 8.61
N TYR A 95 14.88 0.33 7.39
CA TYR A 95 15.73 0.89 6.35
C TYR A 95 16.30 2.25 6.77
N SER A 96 15.46 3.14 7.29
CA SER A 96 15.89 4.46 7.80
C SER A 96 16.93 4.32 8.92
N TYR A 97 16.71 3.38 9.85
CA TYR A 97 17.65 3.06 10.93
C TYR A 97 18.97 2.57 10.37
N SER A 98 18.96 1.62 9.43
CA SER A 98 20.18 1.06 8.81
C SER A 98 21.08 2.13 8.17
N LYS A 99 20.48 3.22 7.68
CA LYS A 99 21.20 4.33 7.03
C LYS A 99 21.75 5.37 7.97
N THR A 100 21.09 5.58 9.11
CA THR A 100 21.40 6.69 10.01
C THR A 100 22.00 6.24 11.34
N GLY A 101 21.78 4.97 11.72
CA GLY A 101 22.07 4.43 13.04
C GLY A 101 21.23 5.04 14.16
N LYS A 102 20.19 5.80 13.82
CA LYS A 102 19.35 6.53 14.77
C LYS A 102 17.97 5.87 14.86
N ASP A 103 17.63 5.44 16.07
CA ASP A 103 16.32 4.89 16.40
C ASP A 103 15.33 6.04 16.64
N GLU A 104 14.91 6.70 15.56
CA GLU A 104 14.07 7.91 15.58
C GLU A 104 12.64 7.66 15.09
N PHE A 105 12.39 6.54 14.41
CA PHE A 105 11.11 6.20 13.78
C PHE A 105 10.76 4.75 14.06
N ASP A 106 9.48 4.49 14.31
CA ASP A 106 8.87 3.18 14.40
C ASP A 106 7.84 3.00 13.26
N TYR A 107 7.27 1.80 13.11
CA TYR A 107 6.31 1.51 12.05
C TYR A 107 5.11 2.47 12.06
N ILE A 108 4.69 2.97 13.23
CA ILE A 108 3.59 3.93 13.40
C ILE A 108 3.86 5.25 12.69
N ASP A 109 5.13 5.67 12.60
CA ASP A 109 5.49 6.94 11.97
C ASP A 109 5.23 6.93 10.47
N PHE A 110 5.26 5.75 9.84
CA PHE A 110 5.00 5.59 8.40
C PHE A 110 3.64 4.96 8.09
N TYR A 111 3.07 4.19 9.02
CA TYR A 111 1.77 3.55 8.89
C TYR A 111 0.68 4.58 8.55
N LEU A 112 -0.13 4.26 7.52
CA LEU A 112 -1.15 5.13 6.92
C LEU A 112 -0.61 6.37 6.17
N GLY A 113 0.70 6.40 5.89
CA GLY A 113 1.35 7.33 4.98
C GLY A 113 0.90 8.77 5.18
N ASN A 114 0.32 9.38 4.14
CA ASN A 114 -0.17 10.76 4.18
C ASN A 114 -1.64 10.94 4.54
N THR A 115 -2.40 9.86 4.79
CA THR A 115 -3.81 9.95 5.23
C THR A 115 -3.93 10.63 6.60
N ILE A 116 -2.91 10.47 7.45
CA ILE A 116 -2.79 11.10 8.77
C ILE A 116 -1.66 12.14 8.81
N ALA A 117 -1.15 12.58 7.66
CA ALA A 117 -0.04 13.52 7.61
C ALA A 117 -0.44 14.91 8.11
N ARG A 118 0.59 15.64 8.53
CA ARG A 118 0.44 17.03 8.94
C ARG A 118 0.00 17.87 7.74
N PRO A 119 -0.95 18.82 7.89
CA PRO A 119 -1.45 19.65 6.79
C PRO A 119 -0.35 20.36 6.00
N GLU A 120 0.77 20.68 6.65
CA GLU A 120 1.92 21.37 6.08
C GLU A 120 2.60 20.56 4.95
N PHE A 121 2.44 19.24 4.93
CA PHE A 121 3.04 18.37 3.90
C PHE A 121 2.26 18.36 2.59
N GLN A 122 0.98 18.74 2.60
CA GLN A 122 0.08 18.59 1.45
C GLN A 122 0.54 19.35 0.20
N THR A 123 1.12 20.54 0.36
CA THR A 123 1.61 21.37 -0.75
C THR A 123 2.87 20.78 -1.41
N THR A 124 3.53 19.84 -0.74
CA THR A 124 4.84 19.32 -1.11
C THR A 124 4.77 17.89 -1.66
N LEU A 125 3.65 17.18 -1.44
CA LEU A 125 3.47 15.77 -1.82
C LEU A 125 3.79 15.49 -3.28
N LEU A 126 3.27 16.31 -4.20
CA LEU A 126 3.46 16.10 -5.64
C LEU A 126 4.96 16.08 -6.01
N LEU A 127 5.76 16.97 -5.42
CA LEU A 127 7.20 17.05 -5.69
C LEU A 127 7.94 15.80 -5.20
N ILE A 128 7.58 15.31 -4.02
CA ILE A 128 8.20 14.11 -3.45
C ILE A 128 7.79 12.86 -4.23
N TYR A 129 6.52 12.72 -4.61
CA TYR A 129 6.08 11.63 -5.47
C TYR A 129 6.79 11.66 -6.83
N GLU A 130 6.92 12.82 -7.48
CA GLU A 130 7.66 12.94 -8.74
C GLU A 130 9.13 12.57 -8.58
N MET A 131 9.77 12.93 -7.46
CA MET A 131 11.12 12.47 -7.15
C MET A 131 11.18 10.94 -7.03
N ILE A 132 10.28 10.33 -6.24
CA ILE A 132 10.24 8.87 -6.05
C ILE A 132 10.02 8.17 -7.40
N PHE A 133 9.02 8.58 -8.18
CA PHE A 133 8.76 7.99 -9.50
C PHE A 133 9.92 8.17 -10.48
N ARG A 134 10.67 9.29 -10.43
CA ARG A 134 11.88 9.45 -11.26
C ARG A 134 12.94 8.41 -10.90
N ARG A 135 13.08 8.08 -9.61
CA ARG A 135 14.00 7.03 -9.15
C ARG A 135 13.51 5.64 -9.55
N LEU A 136 12.22 5.34 -9.36
CA LEU A 136 11.61 4.08 -9.81
C LEU A 136 11.83 3.87 -11.32
N LYS A 137 11.56 4.90 -12.13
CA LYS A 137 11.74 4.85 -13.60
C LYS A 137 13.20 4.60 -13.99
N ARG A 138 14.16 5.20 -13.27
CA ARG A 138 15.60 5.01 -13.51
C ARG A 138 16.01 3.55 -13.29
N GLU A 139 15.42 2.90 -12.29
CA GLU A 139 15.62 1.48 -11.98
C GLU A 139 14.73 0.54 -12.80
N SER A 140 14.06 1.04 -13.85
CA SER A 140 13.14 0.28 -14.70
C SER A 140 12.00 -0.40 -13.94
N LEU A 141 11.58 0.20 -12.83
CA LEU A 141 10.41 -0.21 -12.06
C LEU A 141 9.16 0.47 -12.64
N ASP A 142 8.03 -0.21 -12.56
CA ASP A 142 6.71 0.33 -12.91
C ASP A 142 5.78 0.31 -11.70
N TRP A 143 4.61 0.92 -11.84
CA TRP A 143 3.66 1.06 -10.74
C TRP A 143 2.23 0.79 -11.18
N ILE A 144 1.53 -0.03 -10.39
CA ILE A 144 0.12 -0.34 -10.57
C ILE A 144 -0.64 0.37 -9.45
N TYR A 145 -1.51 1.27 -9.86
CA TYR A 145 -2.46 1.93 -8.97
C TYR A 145 -3.66 1.02 -8.77
N HIS A 146 -4.08 0.85 -7.52
CA HIS A 146 -5.28 0.11 -7.18
C HIS A 146 -6.24 1.04 -6.46
N PHE A 147 -7.42 1.23 -7.03
CA PHE A 147 -8.43 2.06 -6.39
C PHE A 147 -8.92 1.39 -5.10
N PRO A 148 -9.12 2.15 -4.00
CA PRO A 148 -9.51 1.57 -2.71
C PRO A 148 -10.72 0.64 -2.83
N ARG A 149 -10.54 -0.61 -2.38
CA ARG A 149 -11.59 -1.64 -2.38
C ARG A 149 -11.72 -2.26 -1.00
N LEU A 150 -12.89 -2.11 -0.41
CA LEU A 150 -13.26 -2.85 0.79
C LEU A 150 -13.70 -4.26 0.38
N ASN A 151 -13.18 -5.27 1.06
CA ASN A 151 -13.51 -6.67 0.80
C ASN A 151 -13.95 -7.36 2.09
N ILE A 152 -14.81 -8.35 1.95
CA ILE A 152 -15.23 -9.24 3.05
C ILE A 152 -14.41 -10.51 2.96
N VAL A 153 -13.66 -10.79 4.02
CA VAL A 153 -12.89 -12.03 4.18
C VAL A 153 -13.75 -13.04 4.94
N ASP A 154 -14.07 -14.15 4.29
CA ASP A 154 -14.72 -15.29 4.95
C ASP A 154 -13.65 -16.21 5.55
N LEU A 155 -13.67 -16.36 6.88
CA LEU A 155 -12.72 -17.19 7.63
C LEU A 155 -13.23 -18.62 7.88
N ARG A 156 -14.48 -18.95 7.51
CA ARG A 156 -15.04 -20.30 7.69
C ARG A 156 -14.18 -21.39 7.02
N PRO A 157 -13.67 -21.21 5.78
CA PRO A 157 -12.82 -22.23 5.15
C PRO A 157 -11.54 -22.51 5.94
N LEU A 158 -10.93 -21.46 6.53
CA LEU A 158 -9.73 -21.61 7.37
C LEU A 158 -10.04 -22.37 8.66
N ARG A 159 -11.16 -22.03 9.33
CA ARG A 159 -11.63 -22.73 10.51
C ARG A 159 -11.89 -24.21 10.22
N ASP A 160 -12.54 -24.50 9.10
CA ASP A 160 -12.88 -25.87 8.73
C ASP A 160 -11.61 -26.67 8.39
N ALA A 161 -10.62 -26.07 7.72
CA ALA A 161 -9.32 -26.69 7.48
C ALA A 161 -8.55 -27.00 8.79
N LEU A 162 -8.57 -26.09 9.77
CA LEU A 162 -7.96 -26.34 11.10
C LEU A 162 -8.66 -27.46 11.88
N ASN A 163 -9.93 -27.73 11.60
CA ASN A 163 -10.72 -28.74 12.28
C ASN A 163 -10.71 -30.12 11.55
N GLN A 164 -10.14 -30.23 10.35
CA GLN A 164 -10.11 -31.48 9.58
C GLN A 164 -9.29 -32.61 10.24
N ASP A 165 -8.36 -32.27 11.14
CA ASP A 165 -7.56 -33.25 11.89
C ASP A 165 -8.34 -33.95 13.03
N ALA A 166 -9.54 -33.47 13.35
CA ALA A 166 -10.45 -34.17 14.26
C ALA A 166 -11.14 -35.31 13.50
N LYS A 167 -10.74 -36.56 13.75
CA LYS A 167 -11.44 -37.74 13.20
C LYS A 167 -12.94 -37.62 13.50
N PRO A 168 -13.82 -37.69 12.48
CA PRO A 168 -15.26 -37.64 12.74
C PRO A 168 -15.65 -38.84 13.59
N ASP A 169 -16.20 -38.58 14.78
CA ASP A 169 -16.78 -39.62 15.61
C ASP A 169 -18.14 -39.99 15.01
N TRP A 170 -18.17 -41.07 14.25
CA TRP A 170 -19.38 -41.56 13.58
C TRP A 170 -20.49 -41.98 14.56
N GLN A 171 -20.19 -42.06 15.87
CA GLN A 171 -21.17 -42.35 16.92
C GLN A 171 -22.09 -41.15 17.24
N ASP A 172 -21.65 -39.92 16.93
CA ASP A 172 -22.37 -38.69 17.25
C ASP A 172 -22.97 -37.99 16.01
N TYR A 173 -23.06 -38.69 14.86
CA TYR A 173 -23.63 -38.10 13.64
C TYR A 173 -25.17 -37.98 13.73
N SER A 174 -25.65 -36.73 13.74
CA SER A 174 -27.07 -36.41 13.68
C SER A 174 -27.44 -35.76 12.33
N PRO A 175 -28.27 -36.42 11.49
CA PRO A 175 -28.72 -35.86 10.21
C PRO A 175 -29.42 -34.51 10.35
N SER A 176 -30.20 -34.30 11.42
CA SER A 176 -30.89 -33.03 11.66
C SER A 176 -29.92 -31.89 11.96
N GLU A 177 -28.82 -32.17 12.65
CA GLU A 177 -27.78 -31.17 12.92
C GLU A 177 -26.98 -30.85 11.65
N ALA A 178 -26.72 -31.84 10.81
CA ALA A 178 -26.09 -31.65 9.50
C ALA A 178 -26.94 -30.75 8.58
N PHE A 179 -28.26 -31.00 8.50
CA PHE A 179 -29.18 -30.15 7.73
C PHE A 179 -29.32 -28.74 8.33
N ALA A 180 -29.35 -28.61 9.66
CA ALA A 180 -29.41 -27.30 10.30
C ALA A 180 -28.15 -26.45 10.01
N LYS A 181 -26.98 -27.09 10.05
CA LYS A 181 -25.69 -26.46 9.71
C LYS A 181 -25.61 -26.09 8.21
N GLU A 182 -26.16 -26.91 7.34
CA GLU A 182 -26.25 -26.62 5.90
C GLU A 182 -27.16 -25.41 5.63
N GLU A 183 -28.32 -25.35 6.28
CA GLU A 183 -29.25 -24.21 6.18
C GLU A 183 -28.64 -22.92 6.73
N GLU A 184 -27.93 -22.98 7.86
CA GLU A 184 -27.20 -21.85 8.43
C GLU A 184 -26.09 -21.36 7.48
N ASN A 185 -25.28 -22.27 6.92
CA ASN A 185 -24.24 -21.93 5.96
C ASN A 185 -24.83 -21.25 4.72
N ARG A 186 -25.96 -21.74 4.21
CA ARG A 186 -26.64 -21.13 3.07
C ARG A 186 -27.09 -19.68 3.37
N ARG A 187 -27.68 -19.44 4.54
CA ARG A 187 -28.08 -18.08 4.95
C ARG A 187 -26.87 -17.15 5.06
N LEU A 188 -25.78 -17.62 5.66
CA LEU A 188 -24.54 -16.85 5.75
C LEU A 188 -23.95 -16.57 4.36
N ASP A 189 -24.03 -17.51 3.43
CA ASP A 189 -23.58 -17.31 2.04
C ASP A 189 -24.44 -16.26 1.33
N GLU A 190 -25.75 -16.26 1.55
CA GLU A 190 -26.68 -15.24 1.05
C GLU A 190 -26.37 -13.86 1.65
N GLU A 191 -26.14 -13.76 2.96
CA GLU A 191 -25.77 -12.52 3.65
C GLU A 191 -24.41 -11.98 3.18
N ILE A 192 -23.40 -12.84 3.04
CA ILE A 192 -22.09 -12.45 2.50
C ILE A 192 -22.21 -11.99 1.05
N ALA A 193 -23.01 -12.67 0.23
CA ALA A 193 -23.26 -12.26 -1.15
C ALA A 193 -23.97 -10.90 -1.21
N GLU A 194 -24.94 -10.65 -0.33
CA GLU A 194 -25.61 -9.35 -0.25
C GLU A 194 -24.64 -8.24 0.18
N MET A 195 -23.87 -8.45 1.25
CA MET A 195 -22.89 -7.47 1.70
C MET A 195 -21.82 -7.19 0.64
N ARG A 196 -21.38 -8.22 -0.12
CA ARG A 196 -20.47 -8.02 -1.26
C ARG A 196 -21.07 -7.11 -2.32
N ARG A 197 -22.33 -7.33 -2.71
CA ARG A 197 -23.04 -6.44 -3.65
C ARG A 197 -23.11 -5.00 -3.14
N GLN A 198 -23.47 -4.81 -1.88
CA GLN A 198 -23.54 -3.47 -1.27
C GLN A 198 -22.18 -2.75 -1.28
N LEU A 199 -21.09 -3.48 -1.00
CA LEU A 199 -19.73 -2.92 -1.07
C LEU A 199 -19.32 -2.56 -2.51
N GLU A 200 -19.72 -3.35 -3.50
CA GLU A 200 -19.46 -3.05 -4.92
C GLU A 200 -20.25 -1.84 -5.41
N GLU A 201 -21.51 -1.71 -5.02
CA GLU A 201 -22.32 -0.51 -5.28
C GLU A 201 -21.67 0.73 -4.66
N SER A 202 -21.24 0.63 -3.39
CA SER A 202 -20.52 1.71 -2.71
C SER A 202 -19.21 2.06 -3.40
N ARG A 203 -18.46 1.06 -3.86
CA ARG A 203 -17.23 1.26 -4.64
C ARG A 203 -17.51 2.00 -5.95
N ASN A 204 -18.53 1.59 -6.69
CA ASN A 204 -18.88 2.22 -7.96
C ASN A 204 -19.28 3.69 -7.76
N ALA A 205 -20.04 4.00 -6.70
CA ALA A 205 -20.34 5.38 -6.32
C ALA A 205 -19.07 6.17 -5.93
N ALA A 206 -18.13 5.55 -5.22
CA ALA A 206 -16.86 6.17 -4.88
C ALA A 206 -15.98 6.45 -6.12
N ILE A 207 -15.99 5.56 -7.12
CA ILE A 207 -15.32 5.76 -8.41
C ILE A 207 -15.93 6.97 -9.13
N GLU A 208 -17.26 7.01 -9.24
CA GLU A 208 -17.97 8.12 -9.88
C GLU A 208 -17.67 9.46 -9.21
N GLU A 209 -17.60 9.49 -7.87
CA GLU A 209 -17.23 10.69 -7.13
C GLU A 209 -15.76 11.07 -7.35
N ALA A 210 -14.83 10.12 -7.29
CA ALA A 210 -13.40 10.36 -7.48
C ALA A 210 -13.10 10.94 -8.87
N LEU A 211 -13.81 10.50 -9.90
CA LEU A 211 -13.64 11.00 -11.28
C LEU A 211 -14.13 12.45 -11.48
N LYS A 212 -14.88 13.03 -10.53
CA LYS A 212 -15.28 14.46 -10.57
C LYS A 212 -14.17 15.39 -10.12
N HIS A 213 -13.19 14.88 -9.39
CA HIS A 213 -12.07 15.64 -8.85
C HIS A 213 -10.80 15.39 -9.67
N PRO A 214 -9.77 16.25 -9.54
CA PRO A 214 -8.46 15.95 -10.09
C PRO A 214 -7.94 14.59 -9.57
N PRO A 215 -7.14 13.86 -10.38
CA PRO A 215 -6.52 12.61 -9.93
C PRO A 215 -5.70 12.81 -8.65
N PRO A 216 -5.57 11.76 -7.80
CA PRO A 216 -4.68 11.79 -6.64
C PRO A 216 -3.26 12.24 -7.00
N ALA A 217 -2.59 12.91 -6.07
CA ALA A 217 -1.24 13.44 -6.30
C ALA A 217 -0.23 12.34 -6.70
N THR A 218 -0.38 11.12 -6.20
CA THR A 218 0.41 9.94 -6.59
C THR A 218 0.23 9.61 -8.08
N VAL A 219 -1.01 9.52 -8.55
CA VAL A 219 -1.37 9.27 -9.96
C VAL A 219 -0.89 10.41 -10.86
N GLN A 220 -1.06 11.66 -10.42
CA GLN A 220 -0.58 12.83 -11.16
C GLN A 220 0.95 12.83 -11.30
N ALA A 221 1.68 12.55 -10.21
CA ALA A 221 3.13 12.46 -10.24
C ALA A 221 3.63 11.33 -11.18
N TYR A 222 2.99 10.15 -11.12
CA TYR A 222 3.32 9.05 -12.04
C TYR A 222 3.15 9.51 -13.50
N ARG A 223 2.02 10.14 -13.83
CA ARG A 223 1.76 10.65 -15.18
C ARG A 223 2.82 11.66 -15.63
N ASN A 224 3.22 12.58 -14.76
CA ASN A 224 4.21 13.60 -15.07
C ASN A 224 5.59 12.97 -15.39
N VAL A 225 5.95 11.87 -14.72
CA VAL A 225 7.26 11.22 -14.88
C VAL A 225 7.27 10.16 -16.00
N TYR A 226 6.24 9.32 -16.08
CA TYR A 226 6.15 8.22 -17.04
C TYR A 226 5.52 8.64 -18.37
N GLY A 227 4.80 9.77 -18.41
CA GLY A 227 4.13 10.27 -19.61
C GLY A 227 2.86 9.51 -19.98
N ARG A 228 2.40 8.58 -19.12
CA ARG A 228 1.19 7.76 -19.28
C ARG A 228 0.45 7.63 -17.96
N TRP A 229 -0.82 7.23 -18.01
CA TRP A 229 -1.55 6.87 -16.81
C TRP A 229 -1.04 5.54 -16.25
N PRO A 230 -1.00 5.37 -14.91
CA PRO A 230 -0.67 4.08 -14.31
C PRO A 230 -1.77 3.08 -14.65
N LYS A 231 -1.43 1.80 -14.64
CA LYS A 231 -2.44 0.75 -14.72
C LYS A 231 -3.39 0.89 -13.51
N GLY A 232 -4.69 0.76 -13.75
CA GLY A 232 -5.74 0.97 -12.74
C GLY A 232 -6.26 2.41 -12.62
N TRP A 233 -5.74 3.35 -13.43
CA TRP A 233 -6.32 4.69 -13.57
C TRP A 233 -6.61 5.05 -15.04
N PRO A 234 -7.80 5.61 -15.38
CA PRO A 234 -8.93 5.84 -14.48
C PRO A 234 -9.51 4.51 -13.97
N PRO A 235 -10.03 4.47 -12.73
CA PRO A 235 -10.72 3.29 -12.24
C PRO A 235 -11.97 3.03 -13.07
N GLU A 236 -12.17 1.77 -13.46
CA GLU A 236 -13.31 1.35 -14.25
C GLU A 236 -14.43 0.79 -13.38
N VAL A 237 -15.67 1.05 -13.77
CA VAL A 237 -16.87 0.48 -13.15
C VAL A 237 -17.13 -0.89 -13.78
N GLY A 238 -16.92 -1.96 -13.03
CA GLY A 238 -17.13 -3.34 -13.49
C GLY A 238 -16.48 -4.39 -12.61
N GLU A 239 -16.83 -5.66 -12.83
CA GLU A 239 -16.16 -6.81 -12.23
C GLU A 239 -14.85 -7.10 -12.99
N GLU A 240 -13.70 -6.98 -12.31
CA GLU A 240 -12.42 -7.61 -12.71
C GLU A 240 -12.18 -8.91 -11.93
#